data_AF-A0A7W7CRY1-F1
#
_entry.id   AF-A0A7W7CRY1-F1
#
_cell.length_a   1.000
_cell.length_b   1.000
_cell.length_c   1.000
_cell.angle_alpha   90.00
_cell.angle_beta   90.00
_cell.angle_gamma   90.00
#
_symmetry.space_group_name_H-M   'P 1'
#
loop_
_entity.id
_entity.type
_entity.pdbx_description
1 polymer ?
#
loop_
_entity_poly.entity_id
_entity_poly.type
_entity_poly.pdbx_seq_one_letter_code
_entity_poly.pdbx_strand_id
1 'polypeptide(L)'
;MTGTLRLIGYWDGEWPDVCGFLSETEDPVRASVAAFLRSGRTLVASPGFSVCRLCGARNGSTDLTDGSHFVWPSGLAHYVEDHGVRLPEEVVARSRGPIVDPGDTDDVTVDGEWWRDQAVDGPVTHRLGCPRNPGVAGWDLPPRAEIWVDGIPPDATAVLVGVRRLLGAAWPFAGLREQLKCQPFRAVAGNPAELHRSLSARPELRPYLFYGTEHDLRPIWA
;
A
#
# COMPACT_ATOMS: atom_id res chain seq x y z
N MET A 1 -15.14 -22.23 28.42
CA MET A 1 -15.29 -20.77 28.65
C MET A 1 -15.32 -20.19 27.26
N THR A 2 -16.48 -19.72 26.82
CA THR A 2 -16.62 -19.07 25.51
C THR A 2 -15.81 -17.77 25.55
N GLY A 3 -14.77 -17.68 24.72
CA GLY A 3 -13.90 -16.51 24.65
C GLY A 3 -14.44 -15.51 23.63
N THR A 4 -14.44 -14.22 23.96
CA THR A 4 -14.79 -13.17 22.99
C THR A 4 -13.50 -12.58 22.40
N LEU A 5 -13.36 -12.60 21.08
CA LEU A 5 -12.29 -11.94 20.33
C LEU A 5 -12.82 -10.69 19.64
N ARG A 6 -12.08 -9.59 19.69
CA ARG A 6 -12.41 -8.38 18.94
C ARG A 6 -11.89 -8.48 17.51
N LEU A 7 -12.76 -8.22 16.56
CA LEU A 7 -12.41 -8.11 15.15
C LEU A 7 -11.63 -6.83 14.91
N ILE A 8 -10.54 -6.87 14.15
CA ILE A 8 -9.77 -5.68 13.73
C ILE A 8 -9.32 -5.81 12.27
N GLY A 9 -9.01 -4.69 11.64
CA GLY A 9 -8.42 -4.67 10.29
C GLY A 9 -9.38 -4.92 9.14
N TYR A 10 -10.69 -4.86 9.39
CA TYR A 10 -11.70 -4.80 8.34
C TYR A 10 -11.97 -3.33 7.99
N TRP A 11 -12.21 -3.09 6.71
CA TRP A 11 -12.29 -1.75 6.14
C TRP A 11 -13.52 -1.65 5.23
N ASP A 12 -14.04 -0.43 5.12
CA ASP A 12 -15.20 -0.05 4.29
C ASP A 12 -16.57 -0.56 4.77
N GLY A 13 -17.63 -0.02 4.18
CA GLY A 13 -19.01 -0.34 4.56
C GLY A 13 -19.31 0.19 5.96
N GLU A 14 -19.63 -0.73 6.87
CA GLU A 14 -19.84 -0.43 8.30
C GLU A 14 -18.53 -0.29 9.10
N TRP A 15 -17.38 -0.62 8.50
CA TRP A 15 -16.08 -0.60 9.15
C TRP A 15 -15.35 0.73 8.94
N PRO A 16 -14.35 1.05 9.79
CA PRO A 16 -13.56 2.25 9.65
C PRO A 16 -12.91 2.40 8.28
N ASP A 17 -12.67 3.66 7.92
CA ASP A 17 -11.91 3.98 6.72
C ASP A 17 -10.42 3.79 6.97
N VAL A 18 -9.77 2.91 6.19
CA VAL A 18 -8.34 2.64 6.33
C VAL A 18 -7.48 3.89 6.15
N CYS A 19 -7.93 4.87 5.37
CA CYS A 19 -7.19 6.11 5.16
C CYS A 19 -7.09 6.95 6.44
N GLY A 20 -8.02 6.78 7.40
CA GLY A 20 -7.97 7.44 8.71
C GLY A 20 -6.84 6.94 9.62
N PHE A 21 -6.25 5.78 9.30
CA PHE A 21 -5.18 5.17 10.09
C PHE A 21 -3.79 5.40 9.46
N LEU A 22 -3.71 6.14 8.36
CA LEU A 22 -2.43 6.43 7.71
C LEU A 22 -1.67 7.49 8.50
N SER A 23 -0.42 7.19 8.83
CA SER A 23 0.51 8.15 9.43
C SER A 23 1.54 8.61 8.40
N GLU A 24 1.84 9.91 8.37
CA GLU A 24 2.98 10.45 7.63
C GLU A 24 4.30 10.26 8.38
N THR A 25 4.23 10.05 9.70
CA THR A 25 5.40 9.81 10.53
C THR A 25 5.74 8.32 10.54
N GLU A 26 7.04 8.03 10.45
CA GLU A 26 7.52 6.66 10.58
C GLU A 26 7.23 6.11 11.99
N ASP A 27 6.59 4.95 12.05
CA ASP A 27 6.31 4.26 13.30
C ASP A 27 7.42 3.22 13.59
N PRO A 28 8.24 3.41 14.64
CA PRO A 28 9.34 2.50 14.96
C PRO A 28 8.88 1.09 15.31
N VAL A 29 7.62 0.88 15.71
CA VAL A 29 7.09 -0.46 16.03
C VAL A 29 6.40 -1.13 14.85
N ARG A 30 6.32 -0.47 13.68
CA ARG A 30 5.67 -0.98 12.46
C ARG A 30 6.11 -2.41 12.11
N ALA A 31 7.42 -2.65 12.06
CA ALA A 31 7.95 -3.95 11.69
C ALA A 31 7.58 -5.05 12.70
N SER A 32 7.62 -4.75 14.01
CA SER A 32 7.21 -5.70 15.05
C SER A 32 5.71 -5.99 15.03
N VAL A 33 4.87 -4.98 14.78
CA VAL A 33 3.42 -5.15 14.67
C VAL A 33 3.07 -5.99 13.44
N ALA A 34 3.67 -5.71 12.28
CA ALA A 34 3.47 -6.51 11.07
C ALA A 34 3.91 -7.97 11.27
N ALA A 35 5.04 -8.21 11.95
CA ALA A 35 5.51 -9.55 12.28
C ALA A 35 4.53 -10.30 13.20
N PHE A 36 4.01 -9.63 14.24
CA PHE A 36 2.98 -10.18 15.12
C PHE A 36 1.73 -10.59 14.33
N LEU A 37 1.21 -9.71 13.48
CA LEU A 37 0.02 -9.97 12.68
C LEU A 37 0.19 -11.17 11.73
N ARG A 38 1.39 -11.34 11.15
CA ARG A 38 1.72 -12.51 10.32
C ARG A 38 1.82 -13.82 11.10
N SER A 39 2.17 -13.74 12.38
CA SER A 39 2.37 -14.91 13.26
C SER A 39 1.07 -15.48 13.84
N GLY A 40 -0.08 -14.84 13.58
CA GLY A 40 -1.38 -15.28 14.09
C GLY A 40 -1.76 -16.68 13.64
N ARG A 41 -2.60 -17.35 14.44
CA ARG A 41 -3.16 -18.67 14.12
C ARG A 41 -4.38 -18.50 13.22
N THR A 42 -4.52 -19.34 12.21
CA THR A 42 -5.72 -19.34 11.37
C THR A 42 -6.94 -19.72 12.20
N LEU A 43 -7.93 -18.81 12.25
CA LEU A 43 -9.24 -19.06 12.84
C LEU A 43 -10.23 -19.51 11.77
N VAL A 44 -10.28 -18.80 10.63
CA VAL A 44 -11.20 -19.08 9.53
C VAL A 44 -10.45 -18.99 8.20
N ALA A 45 -10.81 -19.86 7.25
CA ALA A 45 -10.36 -19.78 5.86
C ALA A 45 -11.56 -19.62 4.92
N SER A 46 -11.49 -18.64 4.03
CA SER A 46 -12.56 -18.30 3.10
C SER A 46 -12.21 -18.70 1.67
N PRO A 47 -13.19 -19.14 0.85
CA PRO A 47 -12.95 -19.40 -0.56
C PRO A 47 -12.82 -18.06 -1.33
N GLY A 48 -11.60 -17.71 -1.72
CA GLY A 48 -11.29 -16.48 -2.48
C GLY A 48 -10.22 -15.63 -1.81
N PHE A 49 -9.86 -14.50 -2.42
CA PHE A 49 -8.86 -13.58 -1.86
C PHE A 49 -9.44 -12.18 -1.71
N SER A 50 -9.08 -11.51 -0.63
CA SER A 50 -9.34 -10.09 -0.49
C SER A 50 -8.32 -9.30 -1.33
N VAL A 51 -8.62 -8.02 -1.57
CA VAL A 51 -7.71 -7.07 -2.23
C VAL A 51 -7.45 -5.89 -1.31
N CYS A 52 -6.22 -5.40 -1.33
CA CYS A 52 -5.82 -4.23 -0.57
C CYS A 52 -6.55 -3.00 -1.12
N ARG A 53 -7.28 -2.29 -0.26
CA ARG A 53 -7.98 -1.02 -0.58
C ARG A 53 -7.03 0.11 -0.93
N LEU A 54 -5.78 -0.01 -0.48
CA LEU A 54 -4.72 0.94 -0.72
C LEU A 54 -3.72 0.44 -1.75
N CYS A 55 -3.83 -0.74 -2.38
CA CYS A 55 -2.99 -0.97 -3.56
C CYS A 55 -3.48 -1.96 -4.60
N GLY A 56 -4.69 -2.49 -4.44
CA GLY A 56 -5.22 -3.53 -5.30
C GLY A 56 -4.48 -4.87 -5.19
N ALA A 57 -3.37 -4.97 -4.45
CA ALA A 57 -2.65 -6.22 -4.28
C ALA A 57 -3.53 -7.28 -3.62
N ARG A 58 -3.30 -8.53 -3.99
CA ARG A 58 -3.96 -9.69 -3.35
C ARG A 58 -3.60 -9.72 -1.86
N ASN A 59 -4.60 -9.76 -1.00
CA ASN A 59 -4.48 -9.42 0.42
C ASN A 59 -5.02 -10.52 1.34
N GLY A 60 -4.61 -11.77 1.09
CA GLY A 60 -4.95 -12.92 1.93
C GLY A 60 -6.38 -13.46 1.77
N SER A 61 -6.63 -14.60 2.40
CA SER A 61 -7.89 -15.37 2.32
C SER A 61 -8.31 -16.01 3.65
N THR A 62 -7.60 -15.68 4.72
CA THR A 62 -7.81 -16.26 6.05
C THR A 62 -7.91 -15.16 7.09
N ASP A 63 -8.68 -15.43 8.13
CA ASP A 63 -8.69 -14.64 9.36
C ASP A 63 -7.80 -15.34 10.39
N LEU A 64 -6.94 -14.55 11.00
CA LEU A 64 -5.93 -14.96 11.98
C LEU A 64 -6.33 -14.44 13.37
N THR A 65 -5.84 -15.09 14.41
CA THR A 65 -6.05 -14.68 15.80
C THR A 65 -4.78 -14.79 16.63
N ASP A 66 -4.73 -14.01 17.71
CA ASP A 66 -3.77 -14.18 18.80
C ASP A 66 -4.23 -15.20 19.85
N GLY A 67 -5.42 -15.77 19.66
CA GLY A 67 -6.08 -16.76 20.50
C GLY A 67 -6.72 -16.21 21.77
N SER A 68 -6.71 -14.90 22.01
CA SER A 68 -7.14 -14.35 23.31
C SER A 68 -7.80 -12.98 23.29
N HIS A 69 -7.46 -12.10 22.35
CA HIS A 69 -7.96 -10.73 22.32
C HIS A 69 -8.50 -10.34 20.96
N PHE A 70 -7.83 -10.73 19.88
CA PHE A 70 -8.12 -10.20 18.55
C PHE A 70 -8.24 -11.28 17.48
N VAL A 71 -9.07 -10.99 16.49
CA VAL A 71 -9.12 -11.68 15.19
C VAL A 71 -8.99 -10.64 14.07
N TRP A 72 -8.24 -10.97 13.02
CA TRP A 72 -7.94 -10.04 11.93
C TRP A 72 -7.73 -10.75 10.60
N PRO A 73 -7.97 -10.08 9.46
CA PRO A 73 -7.64 -10.68 8.17
C PRO A 73 -6.13 -10.78 8.02
N SER A 74 -5.64 -11.90 7.47
CA SER A 74 -4.21 -12.13 7.17
C SER A 74 -3.55 -10.98 6.39
N GLY A 75 -4.33 -10.26 5.58
CA GLY A 75 -3.91 -9.07 4.87
C GLY A 75 -3.64 -7.82 5.72
N LEU A 76 -4.01 -7.80 7.01
CA LEU A 76 -3.78 -6.63 7.87
C LEU A 76 -2.30 -6.27 7.99
N ALA A 77 -1.41 -7.27 7.98
CA ALA A 77 0.04 -7.04 8.04
C ALA A 77 0.55 -6.21 6.84
N HIS A 78 -0.01 -6.41 5.65
CA HIS A 78 0.36 -5.67 4.44
C HIS A 78 0.04 -4.19 4.57
N TYR A 79 -1.10 -3.83 5.17
CA TYR A 79 -1.46 -2.44 5.45
C TYR A 79 -0.44 -1.74 6.37
N VAL A 80 -0.02 -2.43 7.43
CA VAL A 80 0.94 -1.88 8.40
C VAL A 80 2.31 -1.72 7.73
N GLU A 81 2.80 -2.75 7.06
CA GLU A 81 4.15 -2.77 6.48
C GLU A 81 4.31 -1.84 5.28
N ASP A 82 3.43 -2.00 4.28
CA ASP A 82 3.59 -1.38 2.96
C ASP A 82 2.90 -0.01 2.86
N HIS A 83 1.92 0.26 3.73
CA HIS A 83 1.14 1.49 3.67
C HIS A 83 1.28 2.39 4.91
N GLY A 84 1.93 1.90 5.97
CA GLY A 84 2.13 2.68 7.19
C GLY A 84 0.82 2.93 7.95
N VAL A 85 -0.13 2.00 7.86
CA VAL A 85 -1.33 2.00 8.69
C VAL A 85 -0.91 1.82 10.15
N ARG A 86 -1.27 2.80 11.00
CA ARG A 86 -1.02 2.81 12.43
C ARG A 86 -2.26 2.34 13.17
N LEU A 87 -2.18 1.15 13.76
CA LEU A 87 -3.30 0.56 14.51
C LEU A 87 -3.48 1.24 15.89
N PRO A 88 -4.66 1.12 16.51
CA PRO A 88 -4.90 1.64 17.85
C PRO A 88 -3.88 1.13 18.87
N GLU A 89 -3.57 1.94 19.88
CA GLU A 89 -2.53 1.66 20.87
C GLU A 89 -2.73 0.33 21.59
N GLU A 90 -3.98 -0.09 21.82
CA GLU A 90 -4.32 -1.37 22.43
C GLU A 90 -3.82 -2.56 21.61
N VAL A 91 -3.94 -2.49 20.28
CA VAL A 91 -3.42 -3.52 19.35
C VAL A 91 -1.90 -3.51 19.36
N VAL A 92 -1.29 -2.31 19.35
CA VAL A 92 0.16 -2.15 19.39
C VAL A 92 0.74 -2.71 20.69
N ALA A 93 0.12 -2.44 21.83
CA ALA A 93 0.52 -2.98 23.12
C ALA A 93 0.42 -4.51 23.13
N ARG A 94 -0.68 -5.06 22.59
CA ARG A 94 -0.90 -6.51 22.51
C ARG A 94 0.11 -7.23 21.62
N SER A 95 0.62 -6.58 20.59
CA SER A 95 1.61 -7.16 19.65
C SER A 95 2.93 -7.61 20.32
N ARG A 96 3.17 -7.18 21.56
CA ARG A 96 4.35 -7.55 22.37
C ARG A 96 4.16 -8.85 23.15
N GLY A 97 2.93 -9.36 23.24
CA GLY A 97 2.61 -10.60 23.95
C GLY A 97 2.63 -11.83 23.05
N PRO A 98 2.55 -13.04 23.62
CA PRO A 98 2.57 -14.28 22.85
C PRO A 98 1.27 -14.48 22.05
N ILE A 99 1.36 -15.25 20.95
CA ILE A 99 0.19 -15.85 20.31
C ILE A 99 -0.15 -17.12 21.09
N VAL A 100 -1.39 -17.27 21.52
CA VAL A 100 -1.87 -18.46 22.23
C VAL A 100 -2.76 -19.30 21.32
N ASP A 101 -2.93 -20.57 21.68
CA ASP A 101 -3.89 -21.44 21.00
C ASP A 101 -5.31 -21.02 21.41
N PRO A 102 -6.21 -20.67 20.46
CA PRO A 102 -7.60 -20.34 20.78
C PRO A 102 -8.38 -21.52 21.39
N GLY A 103 -7.86 -22.75 21.31
CA GLY A 103 -8.58 -23.95 21.74
C GLY A 103 -9.66 -24.34 20.74
N ASP A 104 -10.82 -24.76 21.25
CA ASP A 104 -11.96 -25.12 20.39
C ASP A 104 -12.59 -23.85 19.79
N THR A 105 -12.53 -23.74 18.47
CA THR A 105 -13.00 -22.56 17.73
C THR A 105 -14.51 -22.43 17.71
N ASP A 106 -15.25 -23.52 17.97
CA ASP A 106 -16.72 -23.53 17.96
C ASP A 106 -17.34 -22.74 19.13
N ASP A 107 -16.53 -22.41 20.15
CA ASP A 107 -16.93 -21.67 21.35
C ASP A 107 -16.42 -20.21 21.36
N VAL A 108 -15.93 -19.70 20.22
CA VAL A 108 -15.38 -18.33 20.13
C VAL A 108 -16.41 -17.36 19.56
N THR A 109 -16.71 -16.31 20.32
CA THR A 109 -17.55 -15.19 19.84
C THR A 109 -16.67 -14.10 19.24
N VAL A 110 -17.01 -13.60 18.07
CA VAL A 110 -16.33 -12.46 17.44
C VAL A 110 -17.14 -11.18 17.63
N ASP A 111 -16.56 -10.19 18.30
CA ASP A 111 -17.13 -8.86 18.51
C ASP A 111 -16.53 -7.84 17.52
N GLY A 112 -17.38 -7.20 16.72
CA GLY A 112 -16.97 -6.14 15.80
C GLY A 112 -17.22 -4.72 16.31
N GLU A 113 -17.94 -4.55 17.43
CA GLU A 113 -18.39 -3.23 17.87
C GLU A 113 -17.24 -2.28 18.17
N TRP A 114 -16.28 -2.74 18.96
CA TRP A 114 -15.10 -1.95 19.31
C TRP A 114 -14.35 -1.41 18.08
N TRP A 115 -14.29 -2.18 17.00
CA TRP A 115 -13.58 -1.79 15.78
C TRP A 115 -14.34 -0.78 14.96
N ARG A 116 -15.67 -0.92 14.85
CA ARG A 116 -16.52 0.10 14.21
C ARG A 116 -16.32 1.47 14.84
N ASP A 117 -16.13 1.49 16.16
CA ASP A 117 -15.92 2.71 16.94
C ASP A 117 -14.49 3.28 16.83
N GLN A 118 -13.55 2.61 16.15
CA GLN A 118 -12.21 3.16 15.88
C GLN A 118 -12.19 4.13 14.68
N ALA A 119 -13.34 4.43 14.07
CA ALA A 119 -13.42 5.39 12.99
C ALA A 119 -12.97 6.79 13.46
N VAL A 120 -12.16 7.46 12.64
CA VAL A 120 -11.73 8.84 12.93
C VAL A 120 -12.92 9.78 12.74
N ASP A 121 -13.19 10.61 13.74
CA ASP A 121 -14.16 11.70 13.60
C ASP A 121 -13.62 12.76 12.63
N GLY A 122 -14.37 13.00 11.54
CA GLY A 122 -14.09 14.08 10.59
C GLY A 122 -13.70 13.63 9.18
N PRO A 123 -13.35 14.59 8.30
CA PRO A 123 -13.04 14.28 6.91
C PRO A 123 -11.72 13.50 6.79
N VAL A 124 -11.80 12.28 6.28
CA VAL A 124 -10.63 11.45 5.96
C VAL A 124 -10.07 11.88 4.61
N THR A 125 -8.77 12.22 4.58
CA THR A 125 -8.08 12.52 3.33
C THR A 125 -7.66 11.22 2.66
N HIS A 126 -8.33 10.90 1.56
CA HIS A 126 -8.06 9.70 0.77
C HIS A 126 -6.84 9.87 -0.12
N ARG A 127 -5.95 8.87 -0.14
CA ARG A 127 -4.85 8.82 -1.12
C ARG A 127 -5.39 8.62 -2.54
N LEU A 128 -4.69 9.18 -3.52
CA LEU A 128 -5.02 8.98 -4.94
C LEU A 128 -5.02 7.47 -5.26
N GLY A 129 -6.08 7.06 -5.97
CA GLY A 129 -6.47 5.71 -6.37
C GLY A 129 -6.77 4.73 -5.24
N CYS A 130 -7.07 5.25 -4.05
CA CYS A 130 -8.04 4.60 -3.18
C CYS A 130 -9.39 4.49 -3.92
N PRO A 131 -10.20 3.42 -3.74
CA PRO A 131 -11.53 3.33 -4.31
C PRO A 131 -12.45 4.54 -4.04
N ARG A 132 -12.19 5.29 -2.96
CA ARG A 132 -12.93 6.49 -2.56
C ARG A 132 -12.31 7.81 -3.04
N ASN A 133 -11.13 7.77 -3.64
CA ASN A 133 -10.50 8.89 -4.35
C ASN A 133 -9.96 8.40 -5.70
N PRO A 134 -10.79 8.42 -6.76
CA PRO A 134 -10.49 7.82 -8.06
C PRO A 134 -9.45 8.61 -8.87
N GLY A 135 -8.67 9.49 -8.24
CA GLY A 135 -7.42 9.93 -8.84
C GLY A 135 -6.51 8.74 -9.16
N VAL A 136 -5.55 8.92 -10.05
CA VAL A 136 -4.68 7.80 -10.47
C VAL A 136 -3.76 7.41 -9.30
N ALA A 137 -3.97 6.23 -8.73
CA ALA A 137 -2.96 5.63 -7.86
C ALA A 137 -1.83 5.04 -8.69
N GLY A 138 -0.64 4.96 -8.09
CA GLY A 138 0.47 4.18 -8.61
C GLY A 138 0.22 2.68 -8.82
N TRP A 139 -0.89 2.12 -8.34
CA TRP A 139 -1.27 0.71 -8.52
C TRP A 139 -2.44 0.48 -9.48
N ASP A 140 -3.15 1.54 -9.90
CA ASP A 140 -4.11 1.49 -11.02
C ASP A 140 -3.41 1.76 -12.36
N LEU A 141 -2.08 1.79 -12.33
CA LEU A 141 -1.30 1.96 -13.53
C LEU A 141 -1.39 0.70 -14.41
N PRO A 142 -1.50 0.88 -15.73
CA PRO A 142 -1.60 -0.26 -16.64
C PRO A 142 -0.39 -1.19 -16.51
N PRO A 143 -0.56 -2.52 -16.66
CA PRO A 143 0.53 -3.48 -16.54
C PRO A 143 1.61 -3.28 -17.61
N ARG A 144 1.27 -2.56 -18.69
CA ARG A 144 2.19 -2.12 -19.73
C ARG A 144 1.75 -0.79 -20.31
N ALA A 145 2.65 0.18 -20.39
CA ALA A 145 2.44 1.43 -21.10
C ALA A 145 3.74 2.01 -21.63
N GLU A 146 3.63 3.02 -22.49
CA GLU A 146 4.76 3.85 -22.88
C GLU A 146 5.13 4.76 -21.72
N ILE A 147 6.39 4.71 -21.29
CA ILE A 147 6.96 5.58 -20.26
C ILE A 147 7.56 6.79 -20.94
N TRP A 148 7.19 7.96 -20.45
CA TRP A 148 7.61 9.26 -20.92
C TRP A 148 8.40 9.99 -19.85
N VAL A 149 9.36 10.78 -20.31
CA VAL A 149 10.17 11.67 -19.47
C VAL A 149 9.85 13.10 -19.87
N ASP A 150 9.59 13.94 -18.87
CA ASP A 150 9.30 15.36 -19.06
C ASP A 150 9.88 16.21 -17.92
N GLY A 151 10.05 17.51 -18.17
CA GLY A 151 10.42 18.51 -17.17
C GLY A 151 11.84 18.44 -16.60
N ILE A 152 12.72 17.55 -17.06
CA ILE A 152 14.10 17.46 -16.55
C ILE A 152 14.93 18.64 -17.06
N PRO A 153 15.54 19.45 -16.18
CA PRO A 153 16.46 20.50 -16.59
C PRO A 153 17.70 19.91 -17.30
N PRO A 154 18.22 20.53 -18.39
CA PRO A 154 19.37 20.00 -19.13
C PRO A 154 20.66 19.83 -18.31
N ASP A 155 20.78 20.54 -17.19
CA ASP A 155 21.90 20.53 -16.27
C ASP A 155 21.68 19.65 -15.03
N ALA A 156 20.49 19.08 -14.84
CA ALA A 156 20.12 18.21 -13.71
C ALA A 156 20.73 16.80 -13.83
N THR A 157 22.06 16.72 -13.83
CA THR A 157 22.84 15.50 -14.09
C THR A 157 22.49 14.37 -13.12
N ALA A 158 22.26 14.67 -11.84
CA ALA A 158 21.88 13.67 -10.85
C ALA A 158 20.52 13.01 -11.16
N VAL A 159 19.52 13.82 -11.57
CA VAL A 159 18.20 13.33 -11.98
C VAL A 159 18.31 12.46 -13.22
N LEU A 160 19.08 12.91 -14.23
CA LEU A 160 19.32 12.15 -15.47
C LEU A 160 19.93 10.77 -15.19
N VAL A 161 20.95 10.71 -14.33
CA VAL A 161 21.57 9.45 -13.92
C VAL A 161 20.59 8.58 -13.14
N GLY A 162 19.78 9.18 -12.27
CA GLY A 162 18.76 8.48 -11.49
C GLY A 162 17.69 7.84 -12.36
N VAL A 163 17.08 8.59 -13.28
CA VAL A 163 16.10 8.10 -14.24
C VAL A 163 16.70 7.02 -15.13
N ARG A 164 17.95 7.18 -15.60
CA ARG A 164 18.63 6.16 -16.40
C ARG A 164 18.84 4.84 -15.65
N ARG A 165 19.29 4.91 -14.40
CA ARG A 165 19.43 3.70 -13.57
C ARG A 165 18.09 3.02 -13.35
N LEU A 166 17.02 3.80 -13.29
CA LEU A 166 15.67 3.30 -13.07
C LEU A 166 15.07 2.65 -14.33
N LEU A 167 15.24 3.26 -15.50
CA LEU A 167 14.72 2.75 -16.78
C LEU A 167 15.65 1.72 -17.47
N GLY A 168 16.87 1.56 -16.97
CA GLY A 168 17.83 0.55 -17.41
C GLY A 168 18.46 0.81 -18.78
N ALA A 169 18.94 -0.27 -19.42
CA ALA A 169 19.66 -0.23 -20.69
C ALA A 169 18.81 0.23 -21.90
N ALA A 170 17.51 0.40 -21.71
CA ALA A 170 16.59 0.84 -22.76
C ALA A 170 16.74 2.32 -23.13
N TRP A 171 17.44 3.13 -22.32
CA TRP A 171 17.66 4.55 -22.61
C TRP A 171 19.09 4.83 -23.16
N PRO A 172 19.26 5.02 -24.49
CA PRO A 172 20.57 5.30 -25.08
C PRO A 172 21.12 6.68 -24.69
N PHE A 173 22.44 6.78 -24.49
CA PHE A 173 23.11 8.06 -24.19
C PHE A 173 23.26 8.95 -25.44
N ALA A 174 23.24 8.32 -26.62
CA ALA A 174 23.36 9.02 -27.89
C ALA A 174 22.14 9.90 -28.12
N GLY A 175 22.37 11.19 -28.36
CA GLY A 175 21.29 12.15 -28.63
C GLY A 175 20.52 12.63 -27.39
N LEU A 176 20.92 12.26 -26.16
CA LEU A 176 20.23 12.64 -24.92
C LEU A 176 19.99 14.15 -24.81
N ARG A 177 20.98 14.98 -25.17
CA ARG A 177 20.86 16.43 -25.15
C ARG A 177 19.78 16.96 -26.10
N GLU A 178 19.60 16.31 -27.25
CA GLU A 178 18.54 16.66 -28.19
C GLU A 178 17.18 16.16 -27.71
N GLN A 179 17.11 14.95 -27.12
CA GLN A 179 15.89 14.45 -26.49
C GLN A 179 15.39 15.36 -25.37
N LEU A 180 16.30 15.87 -24.51
CA LEU A 180 15.94 16.80 -23.44
C LEU A 180 15.42 18.15 -23.95
N LYS A 181 15.78 18.56 -25.17
CA LYS A 181 15.19 19.77 -25.80
C LYS A 181 13.79 19.50 -26.35
N CYS A 182 13.45 18.25 -26.62
CA CYS A 182 12.18 17.81 -27.20
C CYS A 182 11.27 17.14 -26.15
N GLN A 183 11.31 17.61 -24.91
CA GLN A 183 10.42 17.11 -23.85
C GLN A 183 8.97 17.55 -24.10
N PRO A 184 7.96 16.69 -23.81
CA PRO A 184 8.11 15.32 -23.32
C PRO A 184 8.58 14.35 -24.41
N PHE A 185 9.42 13.36 -24.05
CA PHE A 185 9.84 12.31 -24.98
C PHE A 185 9.62 10.90 -24.42
N ARG A 186 9.34 9.98 -25.33
CA ARG A 186 9.15 8.56 -25.03
C ARG A 186 10.49 7.92 -24.69
N ALA A 187 10.60 7.33 -23.50
CA ALA A 187 11.81 6.66 -23.05
C ALA A 187 11.78 5.14 -23.34
N VAL A 188 10.78 4.43 -22.83
CA VAL A 188 10.70 2.96 -22.92
C VAL A 188 9.25 2.48 -22.79
N ALA A 189 8.91 1.32 -23.34
CA ALA A 189 7.67 0.63 -22.96
C ALA A 189 7.94 -0.27 -21.74
N GLY A 190 7.19 -0.12 -20.66
CA GLY A 190 7.46 -0.81 -19.39
C GLY A 190 6.21 -1.03 -18.56
N ASN A 191 6.40 -1.44 -17.31
CA ASN A 191 5.35 -1.59 -16.30
C ASN A 191 5.36 -0.37 -15.35
N PRO A 192 4.49 0.63 -15.58
CA PRO A 192 4.35 1.77 -14.68
C PRO A 192 4.19 1.41 -13.19
N ALA A 193 3.50 0.33 -12.83
CA ALA A 193 3.30 -0.05 -11.43
C ALA A 193 4.60 -0.52 -10.75
N GLU A 194 5.48 -1.21 -11.49
CA GLU A 194 6.83 -1.55 -11.02
C GLU A 194 7.71 -0.29 -10.86
N LEU A 195 7.56 0.64 -11.78
CA LEU A 195 8.26 1.91 -11.75
C LEU A 195 7.80 2.77 -10.56
N HIS A 196 6.49 2.81 -10.28
CA HIS A 196 5.92 3.46 -9.11
C HIS A 196 6.50 2.87 -7.82
N ARG A 197 6.53 1.54 -7.65
CA ARG A 197 7.18 0.93 -6.47
C ARG A 197 8.63 1.37 -6.30
N SER A 198 9.39 1.41 -7.39
CA SER A 198 10.79 1.83 -7.39
C SER A 198 10.98 3.32 -7.04
N LEU A 199 10.01 4.17 -7.40
CA LEU A 199 9.99 5.60 -7.07
C LEU A 199 9.68 5.89 -5.60
N SER A 200 9.21 4.91 -4.83
CA SER A 200 9.00 5.06 -3.39
C SER A 200 10.30 5.43 -2.69
N ALA A 201 11.42 4.83 -3.11
CA ALA A 201 12.75 5.09 -2.56
C ALA A 201 13.48 6.28 -3.20
N ARG A 202 12.86 6.98 -4.18
CA ARG A 202 13.51 8.03 -5.00
C ARG A 202 12.58 9.22 -5.25
N PRO A 203 12.25 10.00 -4.21
CA PRO A 203 11.32 11.12 -4.33
C PRO A 203 11.73 12.17 -5.35
N GLU A 204 13.02 12.36 -5.54
CA GLU A 204 13.61 13.31 -6.50
C GLU A 204 13.31 12.99 -7.96
N LEU A 205 12.91 11.76 -8.29
CA LEU A 205 12.62 11.35 -9.68
C LEU A 205 11.14 11.40 -10.04
N ARG A 206 10.26 11.48 -9.03
CA ARG A 206 8.80 11.42 -9.18
C ARG A 206 8.21 12.45 -10.15
N PRO A 207 8.67 13.73 -10.17
CA PRO A 207 8.08 14.75 -11.04
C PRO A 207 8.32 14.55 -12.53
N TYR A 208 9.23 13.64 -12.91
CA TYR A 208 9.78 13.57 -14.26
C TYR A 208 9.34 12.33 -15.05
N LEU A 209 8.49 11.48 -14.47
CA LEU A 209 8.11 10.20 -15.06
C LEU A 209 6.60 10.08 -15.23
N PHE A 210 6.22 9.82 -16.47
CA PHE A 210 4.84 9.78 -16.93
C PHE A 210 4.59 8.47 -17.69
N TYR A 211 3.33 8.08 -17.81
CA TYR A 211 2.90 7.03 -18.72
C TYR A 211 1.88 7.59 -19.72
N GLY A 212 1.95 7.09 -20.95
CA GLY A 212 1.02 7.48 -22.02
C GLY A 212 -0.34 6.82 -21.84
N THR A 213 -1.40 7.60 -22.05
CA THR A 213 -2.79 7.14 -22.21
C THR A 213 -3.27 7.46 -23.63
N GLU A 214 -4.50 7.06 -24.01
CA GLU A 214 -5.05 7.36 -25.34
C GLU A 214 -5.13 8.86 -25.65
N HIS A 215 -5.16 9.72 -24.63
CA HIS A 215 -5.45 11.15 -24.80
C HIS A 215 -4.44 12.09 -24.12
N ASP A 216 -3.59 11.59 -23.22
CA ASP A 216 -2.67 12.45 -22.44
C ASP A 216 -1.52 11.68 -21.79
N LEU A 217 -0.56 12.40 -21.22
CA LEU A 217 0.46 11.90 -20.31
C LEU A 217 -0.05 12.00 -18.86
N ARG A 218 0.08 10.91 -18.11
CA ARG A 218 -0.30 10.86 -16.69
C ARG A 218 0.95 10.62 -15.84
N PRO A 219 1.12 11.31 -14.70
CA PRO A 219 2.27 11.06 -13.83
C PRO A 219 2.23 9.63 -13.31
N ILE A 220 3.38 8.97 -13.28
CA ILE A 220 3.51 7.64 -12.66
C ILE A 220 3.35 7.74 -11.15
N TRP A 221 3.82 8.84 -10.56
CA TRP A 221 3.70 9.14 -9.15
C TRP A 221 2.75 10.31 -8.94
N ALA A 222 1.58 10.03 -8.37
CA ALA A 222 0.57 11.04 -8.00
C ALA A 222 0.24 10.88 -6.51
#